data_AF-A0A446ZIA5-F1
#
_entry.id   AF-A0A446ZIA5-F1
#
_cell.length_a   1.000
_cell.length_b   1.000
_cell.length_c   1.000
_cell.angle_alpha   90.00
_cell.angle_beta   90.00
_cell.angle_gamma   90.00
#
_symmetry.space_group_name_H-M   'P 1'
#
loop_
_entity.id
_entity.type
_entity.pdbx_description
1 polymer ?
#
loop_
_entity_poly.entity_id
_entity_poly.type
_entity_poly.pdbx_seq_one_letter_code
_entity_poly.pdbx_strand_id
1 'polypeptide(L)'
;MKKIFLATLTGLALLSSNAVLAKPDTALLKEATKNVVTVSKAKTLADESGVTLTGTIVKHIAGDHFEFKDATGSIVIDIDDDLWKPLQLKAGDKVRVVGEVDTHRVKPTDIEVFQIERVK
;
A
#
# COMPACT_ATOMS: atom_id res chain seq x y z
N MET A 1 -52.39 -17.79 25.92
CA MET A 1 -53.35 -16.92 25.19
C MET A 1 -52.69 -15.56 25.08
N LYS A 2 -52.55 -14.86 23.95
CA LYS A 2 -52.97 -15.01 22.55
C LYS A 2 -51.98 -14.13 21.75
N LYS A 3 -51.53 -14.63 20.59
CA LYS A 3 -50.62 -13.95 19.67
C LYS A 3 -51.34 -12.76 19.01
N ILE A 4 -50.62 -11.69 18.70
CA ILE A 4 -51.07 -10.69 17.72
C ILE A 4 -49.90 -10.42 16.77
N PHE A 5 -50.08 -10.84 15.52
CA PHE A 5 -49.32 -10.43 14.36
C PHE A 5 -49.93 -9.14 13.82
N LEU A 6 -49.12 -8.18 13.36
CA LEU A 6 -49.52 -7.27 12.31
C LEU A 6 -48.30 -6.84 11.48
N ALA A 7 -48.32 -7.22 10.21
CA ALA A 7 -47.38 -6.83 9.16
C ALA A 7 -47.93 -5.62 8.39
N THR A 8 -47.04 -4.88 7.71
CA THR A 8 -47.17 -4.04 6.49
C THR A 8 -46.23 -2.81 6.59
N LEU A 9 -45.59 -2.24 5.58
CA LEU A 9 -45.32 -2.57 4.17
C LEU A 9 -44.36 -1.44 3.64
N THR A 10 -43.37 -1.81 2.81
CA THR A 10 -42.70 -1.04 1.73
C THR A 10 -41.87 0.24 1.96
N GLY A 11 -40.71 0.27 1.28
CA GLY A 11 -40.04 1.49 0.75
C GLY A 11 -38.52 1.51 0.92
N LEU A 12 -37.74 0.71 0.16
CA LEU A 12 -36.99 1.09 -1.05
C LEU A 12 -36.06 2.32 -0.91
N ALA A 13 -34.75 2.06 -0.76
CA ALA A 13 -33.69 2.76 -1.48
C ALA A 13 -32.43 1.87 -1.52
N LEU A 14 -32.24 1.17 -2.63
CA LEU A 14 -30.95 0.58 -3.01
C LEU A 14 -30.02 1.74 -3.35
N LEU A 15 -29.20 2.17 -2.39
CA LEU A 15 -27.98 2.92 -2.72
C LEU A 15 -26.95 1.87 -3.13
N SER A 16 -26.79 1.70 -4.44
CA SER A 16 -25.66 1.00 -5.04
C SER A 16 -24.38 1.76 -4.72
N SER A 17 -23.83 1.55 -3.53
CA SER A 17 -22.41 1.82 -3.30
C SER A 17 -21.64 0.75 -4.08
N ASN A 18 -20.91 1.19 -5.10
CA ASN A 18 -19.76 0.42 -5.57
C ASN A 18 -18.73 0.46 -4.43
N ALA A 19 -18.97 -0.31 -3.37
CA ALA A 19 -17.94 -0.59 -2.39
C ALA A 19 -16.93 -1.47 -3.13
N VAL A 20 -15.91 -0.83 -3.71
CA VAL A 20 -14.66 -1.52 -3.99
C VAL A 20 -14.15 -1.93 -2.61
N LEU A 21 -14.30 -3.21 -2.31
CA LEU A 21 -13.76 -3.77 -1.09
C LEU A 21 -12.25 -3.75 -1.24
N ALA A 22 -11.56 -2.95 -0.42
CA ALA A 22 -10.11 -2.94 -0.36
C ALA A 22 -9.59 -4.37 -0.21
N LYS A 23 -8.56 -4.72 -0.98
CA LYS A 23 -7.94 -6.05 -0.87
C LYS A 23 -7.39 -6.24 0.55
N PRO A 24 -7.56 -7.43 1.16
CA PRO A 24 -6.91 -7.70 2.43
C PRO A 24 -5.39 -7.78 2.23
N ASP A 25 -4.61 -7.39 3.24
CA ASP A 25 -3.14 -7.41 3.21
C ASP A 25 -2.58 -8.77 2.78
N THR A 26 -3.23 -9.86 3.19
CA THR A 26 -2.83 -11.23 2.79
C THR A 26 -2.91 -11.47 1.28
N ALA A 27 -3.83 -10.82 0.57
CA ALA A 27 -3.92 -10.89 -0.88
C ALA A 27 -2.86 -10.01 -1.54
N LEU A 28 -2.62 -8.81 -1.01
CA LEU A 28 -1.59 -7.89 -1.49
C LEU A 28 -0.18 -8.47 -1.32
N LEU A 29 0.11 -9.07 -0.16
CA LEU A 29 1.38 -9.77 0.07
C LEU A 29 1.58 -10.92 -0.92
N LYS A 30 0.54 -11.71 -1.20
CA LYS A 30 0.59 -12.77 -2.22
C LYS A 30 0.84 -12.21 -3.63
N GLU A 31 0.19 -11.11 -3.97
CA GLU A 31 0.41 -10.41 -5.24
C GLU A 31 1.86 -9.92 -5.34
N ALA A 32 2.37 -9.28 -4.28
CA ALA A 32 3.71 -8.75 -4.20
C ALA A 32 4.80 -9.82 -4.38
N THR A 33 4.56 -11.08 -3.96
CA THR A 33 5.50 -12.19 -4.22
C THR A 33 5.68 -12.50 -5.71
N LYS A 34 4.68 -12.19 -6.54
CA LYS A 34 4.70 -12.40 -8.00
C LYS A 34 5.06 -11.14 -8.77
N ASN A 35 5.00 -9.99 -8.11
CA ASN A 35 5.13 -8.68 -8.73
C ASN A 35 6.41 -7.97 -8.25
N VAL A 36 7.56 -8.59 -8.56
CA VAL A 36 8.88 -7.97 -8.34
C VAL A 36 9.18 -7.05 -9.51
N VAL A 37 9.14 -5.74 -9.29
CA VAL A 37 9.17 -4.74 -10.35
C VAL A 37 10.14 -3.60 -10.05
N THR A 38 10.37 -2.75 -11.06
CA THR A 38 11.15 -1.52 -10.91
C THR A 38 10.27 -0.36 -10.43
N VAL A 39 10.88 0.69 -9.89
CA VAL A 39 10.19 1.91 -9.47
C VAL A 39 9.41 2.53 -10.63
N SER A 40 10.02 2.62 -11.81
CA SER A 40 9.32 3.15 -12.98
C SER A 40 8.11 2.30 -13.35
N LYS A 41 8.17 0.97 -13.17
CA LYS A 41 7.02 0.11 -13.47
C LYS A 41 5.93 0.26 -12.41
N ALA A 42 6.29 0.34 -11.13
CA ALA A 42 5.35 0.52 -10.02
C ALA A 42 4.45 1.75 -10.22
N LYS A 43 5.02 2.87 -10.68
CA LYS A 43 4.27 4.11 -11.01
C LYS A 43 3.21 3.96 -12.10
N THR A 44 3.20 2.85 -12.84
CA THR A 44 2.23 2.57 -13.92
C THR A 44 1.18 1.56 -13.51
N LEU A 45 1.30 0.97 -12.33
CA LEU A 45 0.37 -0.02 -11.84
C LEU A 45 -0.89 0.66 -11.31
N ALA A 46 -1.96 -0.12 -11.20
CA ALA A 46 -3.19 0.34 -10.59
C ALA A 46 -3.01 0.54 -9.08
N ASP A 47 -3.88 1.35 -8.51
CA ASP A 47 -4.11 1.41 -7.06
C ASP A 47 -4.30 0.02 -6.45
N GLU A 48 -3.90 -0.16 -5.19
CA GLU A 48 -3.99 -1.43 -4.46
C GLU A 48 -3.27 -2.59 -5.18
N SER A 49 -2.17 -2.31 -5.88
CA SER A 49 -1.32 -3.34 -6.49
C SER A 49 -0.18 -3.72 -5.54
N GLY A 50 -0.16 -4.97 -5.07
CA GLY A 50 0.97 -5.48 -4.28
C GLY A 50 2.25 -5.55 -5.11
N VAL A 51 3.36 -5.02 -4.59
CA VAL A 51 4.67 -4.96 -5.27
C VAL A 51 5.82 -5.32 -4.33
N THR A 52 6.88 -5.88 -4.92
CA THR A 52 8.20 -5.97 -4.29
C THR A 52 9.19 -5.12 -5.07
N LEU A 53 9.86 -4.19 -4.40
CA LEU A 53 10.88 -3.30 -4.96
C LEU A 53 12.23 -3.51 -4.27
N THR A 54 13.33 -3.37 -5.02
CA THR A 54 14.69 -3.37 -4.44
C THR A 54 15.43 -2.12 -4.90
N GLY A 55 16.02 -1.41 -3.95
CA GLY A 55 16.62 -0.10 -4.23
C GLY A 55 17.39 0.45 -3.05
N THR A 56 17.53 1.77 -2.99
CA THR A 56 18.34 2.48 -2.00
C THR A 56 17.56 3.64 -1.40
N ILE A 57 17.64 3.80 -0.08
CA ILE A 57 17.13 4.97 0.63
C ILE A 57 18.00 6.17 0.28
N VAL A 58 17.39 7.23 -0.24
CA VAL A 58 18.07 8.48 -0.59
C VAL A 58 18.11 9.41 0.62
N LYS A 59 16.97 9.60 1.29
CA LYS A 59 16.84 10.42 2.49
C LYS A 59 15.54 10.11 3.23
N HIS A 60 15.51 10.45 4.52
CA HIS A 60 14.29 10.62 5.28
C HIS A 60 13.70 11.99 4.98
N ILE A 61 12.43 12.07 4.59
CA ILE A 61 11.78 13.33 4.20
C ILE A 61 11.16 13.99 5.44
N ALA A 62 10.17 13.33 6.02
CA ALA A 62 9.46 13.71 7.25
C ALA A 62 8.54 12.58 7.69
N GLY A 63 8.27 12.44 8.99
CA GLY A 63 7.36 11.42 9.51
C GLY A 63 7.78 10.01 9.06
N ASP A 64 6.87 9.30 8.40
CA ASP A 64 7.08 7.94 7.89
C ASP A 64 7.52 7.92 6.40
N HIS A 65 7.68 9.10 5.78
CA HIS A 65 8.04 9.21 4.37
C HIS A 65 9.56 9.20 4.12
N PHE A 66 9.99 8.30 3.23
CA PHE A 66 11.36 8.20 2.73
C PHE A 66 11.41 8.36 1.22
N GLU A 67 12.47 9.00 0.72
CA GLU A 67 12.79 8.92 -0.70
C GLU A 67 13.56 7.64 -0.97
N PHE A 68 13.03 6.81 -1.86
CA PHE A 68 13.61 5.55 -2.31
C PHE A 68 13.89 5.62 -3.80
N LYS A 69 14.99 5.01 -4.25
CA LYS A 69 15.32 4.93 -5.68
C LYS A 69 15.85 3.58 -6.10
N ASP A 70 15.62 3.25 -7.37
CA ASP A 70 16.36 2.23 -8.10
C ASP A 70 17.01 2.85 -9.35
N ALA A 71 17.48 2.02 -10.28
CA ALA A 71 18.10 2.50 -11.53
C ALA A 71 17.10 3.18 -12.50
N THR A 72 15.81 3.01 -12.28
CA THR A 72 14.72 3.49 -13.16
C THR A 72 14.03 4.74 -12.66
N GLY A 73 14.22 5.11 -11.39
CA GLY A 73 13.75 6.38 -10.85
C GLY A 73 13.66 6.41 -9.33
N SER A 74 13.11 7.51 -8.81
CA SER A 74 12.79 7.69 -7.39
C SER A 74 11.28 7.65 -7.14
N ILE A 75 10.86 7.18 -5.97
CA ILE A 75 9.48 7.21 -5.47
C ILE A 75 9.50 7.44 -3.97
N VAL A 76 8.42 8.00 -3.43
CA VAL A 76 8.23 8.06 -1.98
C VAL A 76 7.73 6.71 -1.51
N ILE A 77 8.31 6.21 -0.42
CA ILE A 77 7.77 5.07 0.30
C ILE A 77 7.35 5.55 1.69
N ASP A 78 6.18 5.14 2.12
CA ASP A 78 5.64 5.37 3.45
C ASP A 78 5.94 4.13 4.30
N ILE A 79 6.72 4.29 5.37
CA ILE A 79 7.18 3.19 6.21
C ILE A 79 6.84 3.52 7.65
N ASP A 80 5.98 2.71 8.26
CA ASP A 80 5.64 2.87 9.67
C ASP A 80 6.88 2.82 10.59
N ASP A 81 6.82 3.63 11.65
CA ASP A 81 7.83 3.75 12.70
C ASP A 81 8.32 2.41 13.28
N ASP A 82 7.45 1.43 13.39
CA ASP A 82 7.78 0.10 13.93
C ASP A 82 8.59 -0.77 12.94
N LEU A 83 8.57 -0.44 11.65
CA LEU A 83 9.38 -1.08 10.61
C LEU A 83 10.75 -0.42 10.46
N TRP A 84 10.84 0.91 10.36
CA TRP A 84 12.12 1.56 10.03
C TRP A 84 13.01 1.87 11.23
N LYS A 85 12.45 2.16 12.42
CA LYS A 85 13.25 2.50 13.60
C LYS A 85 14.13 1.34 14.08
N PRO A 86 13.64 0.09 14.17
CA PRO A 86 14.50 -1.04 14.57
C PRO A 86 15.66 -1.28 13.60
N LEU A 87 15.46 -0.97 12.31
CA LEU A 87 16.51 -1.06 11.29
C LEU A 87 17.51 0.11 11.36
N GLN A 88 17.17 1.20 12.06
CA GLN A 88 17.91 2.46 12.04
C GLN A 88 18.17 2.89 10.60
N LEU A 89 17.08 2.92 9.81
CA LEU A 89 17.14 3.17 8.36
C LEU A 89 17.75 4.55 8.07
N LYS A 90 18.68 4.61 7.11
CA LYS A 90 19.39 5.85 6.76
C LYS A 90 19.70 5.94 5.27
N ALA A 91 20.05 7.14 4.82
CA ALA A 91 20.52 7.38 3.47
C ALA A 91 21.68 6.46 3.10
N GLY A 92 21.60 5.85 1.91
CA GLY A 92 22.57 4.88 1.40
C GLY A 92 22.24 3.42 1.70
N ASP A 93 21.28 3.15 2.59
CA ASP A 93 20.87 1.77 2.87
C ASP A 93 20.20 1.17 1.64
N LYS A 94 20.71 0.00 1.21
CA LYS A 94 20.05 -0.82 0.21
C LYS A 94 18.99 -1.68 0.88
N VAL A 95 17.77 -1.61 0.37
CA VAL A 95 16.62 -2.31 0.96
C VAL A 95 15.79 -3.01 -0.09
N ARG A 96 15.11 -4.06 0.34
CA ARG A 96 13.99 -4.67 -0.35
C ARG A 96 12.72 -4.33 0.41
N VAL A 97 11.73 -3.82 -0.31
CA VAL A 97 10.45 -3.33 0.20
C VAL A 97 9.34 -4.18 -0.40
N VAL A 98 8.41 -4.61 0.43
CA VAL A 98 7.15 -5.23 0.05
C VAL A 98 6.04 -4.31 0.50
N GLY A 99 5.16 -3.93 -0.41
CA GLY A 99 4.13 -2.94 -0.13
C GLY A 99 3.05 -2.93 -1.21
N GLU A 100 2.20 -1.91 -1.17
CA GLU A 100 1.21 -1.65 -2.21
C GLU A 100 1.43 -0.31 -2.89
N VAL A 101 1.03 -0.23 -4.16
CA VAL A 101 0.97 1.03 -4.90
C VAL A 101 -0.25 1.81 -4.42
N ASP A 102 -0.03 3.00 -3.88
CA ASP A 102 -1.08 3.91 -3.43
C ASP A 102 -1.12 5.16 -4.33
N THR A 103 -2.23 5.33 -5.02
CA THR A 103 -2.44 6.38 -6.01
C THR A 103 -3.43 7.41 -5.51
N HIS A 104 -3.09 8.68 -5.72
CA HIS A 104 -3.85 9.78 -5.18
C HIS A 104 -4.35 10.72 -6.26
N ARG A 105 -5.47 11.37 -6.00
CA ARG A 105 -6.04 12.37 -6.93
C ARG A 105 -5.19 13.64 -7.04
N VAL A 106 -4.41 13.97 -6.02
CA VAL A 106 -3.70 15.25 -5.90
C VAL A 106 -2.20 15.06 -5.62
N LYS A 107 -1.83 14.13 -4.73
CA LYS A 107 -0.41 13.84 -4.44
C LYS A 107 0.15 12.80 -5.44
N PRO A 108 1.48 12.72 -5.63
CA PRO A 108 2.09 11.66 -6.43
C PRO A 108 1.80 10.27 -5.86
N THR A 109 1.90 9.25 -6.72
CA THR A 109 1.93 7.85 -6.29
C THR A 109 3.10 7.58 -5.35
N ASP A 110 2.83 6.89 -4.26
CA ASP A 110 3.76 6.39 -3.26
C ASP A 110 3.56 4.88 -3.07
N ILE A 111 4.38 4.27 -2.21
CA ILE A 111 4.25 2.87 -1.81
C ILE A 111 4.02 2.82 -0.31
N GLU A 112 2.90 2.25 0.11
CA GLU A 112 2.65 1.91 1.52
C GLU A 112 3.38 0.61 1.84
N VAL A 113 4.23 0.62 2.88
CA VAL A 113 5.20 -0.47 3.12
C VAL A 113 4.71 -1.42 4.19
N PHE A 114 4.48 -2.67 3.79
CA PHE A 114 4.12 -3.75 4.73
C PHE A 114 5.35 -4.43 5.34
N GLN A 115 6.43 -4.55 4.57
CA GLN A 115 7.66 -5.20 5.02
C GLN A 115 8.88 -4.54 4.39
N ILE A 116 9.95 -4.41 5.16
CA ILE A 116 11.22 -3.89 4.69
C ILE A 116 12.37 -4.69 5.32
N GLU A 117 13.38 -4.95 4.50
CA GLU A 117 14.62 -5.55 4.96
C GLU A 117 15.83 -4.88 4.28
N ARG A 118 16.96 -4.82 4.99
CA ARG A 118 18.24 -4.48 4.36
C ARG A 118 18.73 -5.65 3.52
N VAL A 119 19.11 -5.37 2.28
CA VAL A 119 19.81 -6.34 1.43
C VAL A 119 21.31 -6.21 1.63
N LYS A 120 22.01 -7.36 1.68
CA LYS A 120 23.47 -7.42 1.80
C LYS A 120 24.18 -7.11 0.49
#